data_AF-A0A101T554-F1
#
_entry.id   AF-A0A101T554-F1
#
_cell.length_a   1.000
_cell.length_b   1.000
_cell.length_c   1.000
_cell.angle_alpha   90.00
_cell.angle_beta   90.00
_cell.angle_gamma   90.00
#
_symmetry.space_group_name_H-M   'P 1'
#
loop_
_entity.id
_entity.type
_entity.pdbx_description
1 polymer ?
#
loop_
_entity_poly.entity_id
_entity_poly.type
_entity_poly.pdbx_seq_one_letter_code
_entity_poly.pdbx_strand_id
1 'polypeptide(L)' 'MPLGRPPLVSITLGEKGGRVSCSLAVRGRHVQTASAYGKFGRATCQAELPSPTPTAAAG' A
#
# COMPACT_ATOMS: atom_id res chain seq x y z
N MET A 1 2.67 8.57 -6.46
CA MET A 1 2.73 7.14 -6.82
C MET A 1 2.90 7.02 -8.32
N PRO A 2 3.77 6.12 -8.82
CA PRO A 2 3.93 5.91 -10.26
C PRO A 2 2.64 5.33 -10.86
N LEU A 3 2.15 5.94 -11.93
CA LEU A 3 1.00 5.44 -12.68
C LEU A 3 1.41 4.16 -13.44
N GLY A 4 0.48 3.20 -13.55
CA GLY A 4 0.68 1.97 -14.31
C GLY A 4 1.58 0.92 -13.64
N ARG A 5 1.97 1.09 -12.37
CA ARG A 5 2.68 0.06 -11.58
C ARG A 5 1.95 -0.23 -10.26
N PRO A 6 1.95 -1.49 -9.78
CA PRO A 6 1.43 -1.83 -8.46
C PRO A 6 2.04 -0.92 -7.38
N PRO A 7 1.24 -0.20 -6.58
CA PRO A 7 1.76 0.57 -5.46
C PRO A 7 2.45 -0.34 -4.44
N LEU A 8 3.63 0.07 -3.97
CA LEU A 8 4.40 -0.60 -2.93
C LEU A 8 4.97 0.45 -1.97
N VAL A 9 4.75 0.24 -0.68
CA VAL A 9 5.31 1.00 0.43
C VAL A 9 5.94 0.00 1.38
N SER A 10 7.21 0.19 1.74
CA SER A 10 7.87 -0.65 2.73
C SER A 10 8.62 0.23 3.71
N ILE A 11 8.30 0.09 4.99
CA ILE A 11 8.86 0.87 6.09
C ILE A 11 9.57 -0.12 7.01
N THR A 12 10.83 0.15 7.32
CA THR A 12 11.63 -0.67 8.24
C THR A 12 11.96 0.14 9.49
N LEU A 13 11.65 -0.41 10.66
CA LEU A 13 12.15 0.06 11.94
C LEU A 13 13.57 -0.48 12.14
N GLY A 14 14.54 0.44 12.23
CA GLY A 14 15.90 0.13 12.68
C GLY A 14 16.01 0.15 14.21
N GLU A 15 17.21 -0.06 14.73
CA GLU A 15 17.49 -0.34 16.16
C GLU A 15 16.91 0.62 17.19
N LYS A 16 16.64 1.87 16.81
CA LYS A 16 15.97 2.84 17.69
C LYS A 16 14.51 2.46 17.98
N GLY A 17 13.96 1.55 17.18
CA GLY A 17 12.61 1.03 17.28
C GLY A 17 11.53 2.08 17.06
N GLY A 18 10.34 1.76 17.55
CA GLY A 18 9.18 2.65 17.54
C GLY A 18 7.93 1.93 17.09
N ARG A 19 7.02 2.69 16.49
CA ARG A 19 5.80 2.18 15.84
C ARG A 19 5.69 2.80 14.45
N VAL A 20 5.42 1.97 13.46
CA VAL A 20 5.15 2.41 12.09
C VAL A 20 3.86 1.77 11.61
N SER A 21 3.16 2.51 10.76
CA SER A 21 1.99 2.02 10.03
C SER A 21 1.99 2.59 8.62
N CYS A 22 1.55 1.77 7.67
CA CYS A 22 1.14 2.23 6.35
C CYS A 22 -0.32 1.83 6.10
N SER A 23 -1.03 2.66 5.35
CA SER A 23 -2.36 2.38 4.82
C SER A 23 -2.37 2.71 3.33
N LEU A 24 -2.96 1.83 2.53
CA LEU A 24 -3.02 1.96 1.09
C LEU A 24 -4.47 1.97 0.61
N ALA A 25 -4.80 2.97 -0.21
CA ALA A 25 -6.07 3.08 -0.89
C ALA A 25 -5.86 3.26 -2.39
N VAL A 26 -6.64 2.53 -3.20
CA VAL A 26 -6.63 2.61 -4.67
C VAL A 26 -8.02 3.01 -5.13
N ARG A 27 -8.11 4.09 -5.93
CA ARG A 27 -9.38 4.68 -6.39
C ARG A 27 -10.35 4.97 -5.22
N GLY A 28 -9.83 5.51 -4.13
CA GLY A 28 -10.61 5.83 -2.91
C GLY A 28 -11.00 4.62 -2.06
N ARG A 29 -10.70 3.38 -2.48
CA ARG A 29 -10.98 2.17 -1.71
C ARG A 29 -9.77 1.76 -0.90
N HIS A 30 -9.94 1.61 0.41
CA HIS A 30 -8.91 1.05 1.27
C HIS A 30 -8.66 -0.41 0.92
N VAL A 31 -7.41 -0.77 0.64
CA VAL A 31 -7.05 -2.12 0.16
C VAL A 31 -6.09 -2.83 1.09
N GLN A 32 -5.28 -2.10 1.86
CA GLN A 32 -4.36 -2.73 2.80
C GLN A 32 -3.92 -1.78 3.90
N THR A 33 -3.67 -2.33 5.09
CA THR A 33 -2.94 -1.69 6.17
C THR A 33 -1.91 -2.67 6.70
N ALA A 34 -0.74 -2.17 7.08
CA ALA A 34 0.25 -2.93 7.82
C ALA A 34 0.86 -2.05 8.92
N SER A 35 1.17 -2.68 10.05
CA SER A 35 1.82 -2.03 11.18
C SER A 35 2.93 -2.90 11.75
N ALA A 36 3.97 -2.25 12.25
CA ALA A 36 5.03 -2.90 13.00
C ALA A 36 5.39 -2.05 14.22
N TYR A 37 5.83 -2.70 15.29
CA TYR A 37 6.26 -2.06 16.52
C TYR A 37 7.40 -2.84 17.16
N GLY A 38 8.18 -2.16 18.00
CA GLY A 38 9.30 -2.75 18.72
C GLY A 38 10.65 -2.20 18.25
N LYS A 39 11.74 -2.84 18.69
CA LYS A 39 13.12 -2.44 18.37
C LYS A 39 13.45 -2.63 16.89
N PHE A 40 12.87 -3.64 16.27
CA PHE A 40 12.96 -3.93 14.84
C PHE A 40 11.58 -4.30 14.33
N GLY A 41 11.33 -4.07 13.06
CA GLY A 41 10.07 -4.44 12.44
C GLY A 41 9.97 -3.93 11.01
N ARG A 42 8.99 -4.46 10.28
CA ARG A 42 8.72 -4.04 8.90
C ARG A 42 7.22 -3.99 8.66
N ALA A 43 6.75 -2.85 8.14
CA ALA A 43 5.39 -2.70 7.65
C ALA A 43 5.47 -2.57 6.12
N THR A 44 4.80 -3.47 5.40
CA THR A 44 4.73 -3.43 3.93
C THR A 44 3.28 -3.31 3.51
N CYS A 45 2.99 -2.28 2.72
CA CYS A 45 1.73 -2.12 2.02
C CYS A 45 1.94 -2.27 0.51
N GLN A 46 1.15 -3.10 -0.15
CA GLN A 46 1.13 -3.37 -1.56
C GLN A 46 -0.30 -3.58 -2.04
N ALA A 47 -0.58 -3.21 -3.28
CA ALA A 47 -1.83 -3.58 -3.93
C ALA A 47 -1.59 -3.86 -5.40
N GLU A 48 -2.40 -4.75 -5.94
CA GLU A 48 -2.48 -4.97 -7.38
C GLU A 48 -3.14 -3.76 -8.05
N LEU A 49 -2.77 -3.52 -9.31
CA LEU A 49 -3.50 -2.55 -10.11
C LEU A 49 -4.87 -3.13 -10.43
N PRO A 50 -5.97 -2.38 -10.21
CA PRO A 50 -7.25 -2.80 -10.71
C PRO A 50 -7.15 -2.92 -12.23
N SER A 51 -7.61 -4.04 -12.76
CA SER A 51 -7.81 -4.21 -14.20
C SER A 51 -8.52 -2.97 -14.73
N PRO A 52 -8.17 -2.47 -15.94
CA PRO A 52 -8.96 -1.42 -16.56
C PRO A 52 -10.40 -1.92 -16.58
N THR A 53 -11.28 -1.24 -15.85
CA THR A 53 -12.72 -1.46 -15.96
C THR A 53 -13.01 -1.22 -17.44
N PRO A 54 -13.60 -2.18 -18.17
CA PRO A 54 -14.07 -1.89 -19.51
C PRO A 54 -14.98 -0.69 -19.34
N THR A 55 -14.58 0.45 -19.89
CA THR A 55 -15.54 1.52 -20.15
C THR A 55 -16.60 0.82 -20.97
N ALA A 56 -17.77 0.61 -20.39
CA ALA A 56 -18.95 0.26 -21.15
C ALA A 56 -19.07 1.40 -22.16
N ALA A 57 -18.56 1.17 -23.36
CA ALA A 57 -18.72 2.06 -24.47
C ALA A 57 -20.23 2.23 -24.60
N ALA A 58 -20.69 3.44 -24.27
CA ALA A 58 -22.04 3.88 -24.51
C ALA A 58 -22.34 3.60 -25.98
N GLY A 59 -23.46 2.90 -26.21
CA GLY A 59 -24.01 2.66 -27.54
C GLY A 59 -24.55 3.92 -28.18
#